data_AF-A0A1F3H7Q0-F1
#
_entry.id   AF-A0A1F3H7Q0-F1
#
_cell.length_a   1.000
_cell.length_b   1.000
_cell.length_c   1.000
_cell.angle_alpha   90.00
_cell.angle_beta   90.00
_cell.angle_gamma   90.00
#
_symmetry.space_group_name_H-M   'P 1'
#
loop_
_entity.id
_entity.type
_entity.pdbx_description
1 polymer ?
#
loop_
_entity_poly.entity_id
_entity_poly.type
_entity_poly.pdbx_seq_one_letter_code
_entity_poly.pdbx_strand_id
1 'polypeptide(L)'
;MMKYSHLFVFTLILVVTAGCSRTFDYRISDSVFIEDVENPGLPIYSEKGYNSFGVYWGLTPWKTGSGHDPSKIVVNDDSCHIHLSGSIDGEIPYTLVFSLSGYAPDSFTDLLSLNGKSFNLPATECAVSLLLGNSRRDLKIMEGEFKIKRVQNLYVDKELQGTILSGIFSFKATVDDEATTFSNGRFDMRFGEDNFYYLS
;
A
#
# COMPACT_ATOMS: atom_id res chain seq x y z
N MET A 1 31.15 57.17 13.78
CA MET A 1 29.97 56.34 14.10
C MET A 1 29.56 55.55 12.83
N MET A 2 30.41 54.63 12.36
CA MET A 2 30.19 53.95 11.06
C MET A 2 30.83 52.54 10.99
N LYS A 3 31.29 51.99 12.13
CA LYS A 3 31.96 50.68 12.18
C LYS A 3 31.03 49.50 12.51
N TYR A 4 29.84 49.77 13.04
CA TYR A 4 28.88 48.72 13.44
C TYR A 4 27.82 48.41 12.36
N SER A 5 27.65 49.29 11.36
CA SER A 5 26.68 49.06 10.28
C SER A 5 27.09 47.89 9.38
N HIS A 6 28.37 47.77 9.05
CA HIS A 6 28.89 46.63 8.26
C HIS A 6 28.81 45.30 9.01
N LEU A 7 29.00 45.32 10.33
CA LEU A 7 28.89 44.13 11.17
C LEU A 7 27.45 43.62 11.21
N PHE A 8 26.47 44.53 11.32
CA PHE A 8 25.05 44.16 11.37
C PHE A 8 24.56 43.58 10.04
N VAL A 9 25.02 44.12 8.91
CA VAL A 9 24.71 43.60 7.57
C VAL A 9 25.34 42.22 7.35
N PHE A 10 26.57 41.99 7.82
CA PHE A 10 27.21 40.67 7.73
C PHE A 10 26.50 39.61 8.60
N THR A 11 26.04 39.97 9.80
CA THR A 11 25.28 39.05 10.66
C THR A 11 23.90 38.72 10.06
N LEU A 12 23.24 39.70 9.42
CA LEU A 12 21.94 39.48 8.76
C LEU A 12 22.07 38.53 7.56
N ILE A 13 23.14 38.66 6.76
CA ILE A 13 23.40 37.77 5.62
C ILE A 13 23.67 36.32 6.08
N LEU A 14 24.41 36.14 7.18
CA LEU A 14 24.70 34.81 7.74
C LEU A 14 23.45 34.08 8.24
N VAL A 15 22.46 34.80 8.78
CA VAL A 15 21.19 34.20 9.25
C VAL A 15 20.33 33.73 8.07
N VAL A 16 20.34 34.43 6.94
CA VAL A 16 19.58 34.03 5.74
C VAL A 16 20.23 32.83 5.04
N THR A 17 21.57 32.70 5.09
CA THR A 17 22.28 31.54 4.51
C THR A 17 22.34 30.31 5.42
N ALA A 18 22.12 30.47 6.73
CA ALA A 18 22.00 29.35 7.67
C ALA A 18 20.58 28.75 7.70
N GLY A 19 19.61 29.39 7.04
CA GLY A 19 18.34 28.80 6.69
C GLY A 19 18.52 27.73 5.63
N CYS A 20 19.14 26.61 5.97
CA CYS A 20 19.01 25.38 5.20
C CYS A 20 17.52 25.09 5.10
N SER A 21 16.92 25.33 3.93
CA SER A 21 15.69 24.67 3.56
C SER A 21 16.01 23.17 3.55
N ARG A 22 15.77 22.50 4.68
CA ARG A 22 15.64 21.06 4.67
C ARG A 22 14.33 20.79 3.96
N THR A 23 14.37 20.73 2.63
CA THR A 23 13.45 19.90 1.88
C THR A 23 13.75 18.47 2.33
N PHE A 24 13.20 18.10 3.49
CA PHE A 24 13.12 16.70 3.90
C PHE A 24 12.17 16.06 2.91
N ASP A 25 12.77 15.50 1.88
CA ASP A 25 12.09 14.63 0.93
C ASP A 25 11.82 13.31 1.67
N TYR A 26 10.82 13.34 2.55
CA TYR A 26 10.34 12.16 3.25
C TYR A 26 9.60 11.32 2.21
N ARG A 27 10.37 10.53 1.44
CA ARG A 27 9.88 9.50 0.52
C ARG A 27 9.26 8.33 1.31
N ILE A 28 8.41 8.62 2.29
CA ILE A 28 7.60 7.65 3.05
C ILE A 28 6.51 7.04 2.15
N SER A 29 6.25 7.64 0.98
CA SER A 29 5.39 7.10 -0.07
C SER A 29 6.07 6.01 -0.90
N ASP A 30 7.40 5.91 -0.87
CA ASP A 30 8.11 5.01 -1.76
C ASP A 30 8.12 3.58 -1.22
N SER A 31 8.02 2.63 -2.15
CA SER A 31 8.16 1.21 -1.84
C SER A 31 9.60 0.88 -1.47
N VAL A 32 9.80 0.26 -0.31
CA VAL A 32 11.08 -0.28 0.12
C VAL A 32 11.05 -1.79 -0.06
N PHE A 33 11.59 -2.26 -1.18
CA PHE A 33 11.70 -3.70 -1.45
C PHE A 33 12.88 -4.29 -0.68
N ILE A 34 12.57 -5.08 0.35
CA ILE A 34 13.51 -5.96 1.04
C ILE A 34 13.05 -7.38 0.77
N GLU A 35 13.89 -8.21 0.18
CA GLU A 35 13.53 -9.57 -0.20
C GLU A 35 13.35 -10.48 1.03
N ASP A 36 12.35 -11.36 0.96
CA ASP A 36 12.14 -12.43 1.94
C ASP A 36 13.05 -13.63 1.62
N VAL A 37 13.93 -13.97 2.57
CA VAL A 37 14.88 -15.08 2.44
C VAL A 37 14.17 -16.43 2.30
N GLU A 38 13.01 -16.59 2.95
CA GLU A 38 12.23 -17.84 2.92
C GLU A 38 11.27 -17.89 1.73
N ASN A 39 11.00 -16.74 1.08
CA ASN A 39 10.15 -16.63 -0.10
C ASN A 39 10.84 -15.79 -1.19
N PRO A 40 11.80 -16.37 -1.93
CA PRO A 40 12.57 -15.66 -2.94
C PRO A 40 11.71 -14.90 -3.95
N GLY A 41 12.11 -13.68 -4.26
CA GLY A 41 11.43 -12.78 -5.17
C GLY A 41 10.32 -11.95 -4.53
N LEU A 42 9.87 -12.25 -3.32
CA LEU A 42 8.79 -11.55 -2.63
C LEU A 42 9.31 -10.64 -1.52
N PRO A 43 8.56 -9.59 -1.14
CA PRO A 43 9.01 -8.67 -0.09
C PRO A 43 8.87 -9.31 1.29
N ILE A 44 9.75 -8.93 2.21
CA ILE A 44 9.66 -9.30 3.61
C ILE A 44 8.35 -8.80 4.23
N TYR A 45 7.70 -9.65 5.00
CA TYR A 45 6.56 -9.26 5.81
C TYR A 45 7.06 -8.65 7.13
N SER A 46 6.91 -7.33 7.30
CA SER A 46 7.56 -6.60 8.42
C SER A 46 6.61 -5.90 9.38
N GLU A 47 5.39 -5.57 8.94
CA GLU A 47 4.43 -4.75 9.67
C GLU A 47 4.91 -3.32 9.98
N LYS A 48 5.88 -2.83 9.21
CA LYS A 48 6.51 -1.51 9.39
C LYS A 48 6.04 -0.48 8.36
N GLY A 49 5.21 -0.88 7.40
CA GLY A 49 4.72 0.00 6.34
C GLY A 49 5.79 0.28 5.28
N TYR A 50 6.49 -0.75 4.80
CA TYR A 50 7.46 -0.62 3.70
C TYR A 50 6.82 -0.38 2.32
N ASN A 51 5.50 -0.21 2.25
CA ASN A 51 4.73 -0.02 1.02
C ASN A 51 5.03 -1.13 0.00
N SER A 52 4.99 -2.37 0.47
CA SER A 52 5.35 -3.54 -0.33
C SER A 52 4.20 -4.53 -0.37
N PHE A 53 3.97 -5.07 -1.56
CA PHE A 53 3.05 -6.18 -1.80
C PHE A 53 3.79 -7.25 -2.59
N GLY A 54 3.48 -8.50 -2.29
CA GLY A 54 3.91 -9.59 -3.16
C GLY A 54 3.22 -10.92 -2.89
N VAL A 55 3.04 -11.67 -3.97
CA VAL A 55 2.39 -12.97 -4.01
C VAL A 55 3.01 -13.80 -5.12
N TYR A 56 3.04 -15.12 -4.98
CA TYR A 56 3.31 -15.99 -6.12
C TYR A 56 2.03 -16.22 -6.90
N TRP A 57 2.04 -15.90 -8.19
CA TRP A 57 1.04 -16.41 -9.13
C TRP A 57 1.62 -17.66 -9.79
N GLY A 58 1.12 -18.84 -9.37
CA GLY A 58 1.78 -20.11 -9.65
C GLY A 58 3.14 -20.15 -8.95
N LEU A 59 4.22 -20.15 -9.73
CA LEU A 59 5.60 -20.09 -9.23
C LEU A 59 6.26 -18.73 -9.49
N THR A 60 5.54 -17.79 -10.10
CA THR A 60 6.11 -16.52 -10.54
C THR A 60 5.86 -15.43 -9.50
N PRO A 61 6.91 -14.74 -9.00
CA PRO A 61 6.74 -13.62 -8.09
C PRO A 61 6.04 -12.44 -8.78
N TRP A 62 4.90 -12.05 -8.24
CA TRP A 62 4.20 -10.81 -8.58
C TRP A 62 4.33 -9.85 -7.39
N LYS A 63 4.94 -8.69 -7.60
CA LYS A 63 5.27 -7.74 -6.52
C LYS A 63 5.16 -6.29 -6.94
N THR A 64 5.08 -5.40 -5.96
CA THR A 64 5.23 -3.96 -6.19
C THR A 64 6.59 -3.68 -6.82
N GLY A 65 6.59 -2.93 -7.93
CA GLY A 65 7.80 -2.48 -8.63
C GLY A 65 7.95 -0.95 -8.59
N SER A 66 9.08 -0.45 -9.08
CA SER A 66 9.33 0.98 -9.23
C SER A 66 8.41 1.62 -10.28
N GLY A 67 7.78 2.76 -9.97
CA GLY A 67 6.99 3.55 -10.92
C GLY A 67 5.56 3.07 -11.14
N HIS A 68 5.04 2.17 -10.31
CA HIS A 68 3.64 1.76 -10.33
C HIS A 68 2.76 2.71 -9.53
N ASP A 69 1.49 2.80 -9.95
CA ASP A 69 0.47 3.48 -9.14
C ASP A 69 0.43 2.85 -7.75
N PRO A 70 0.44 3.67 -6.69
CA PRO A 70 0.44 3.15 -5.33
C PRO A 70 -0.82 2.33 -5.10
N SER A 71 -0.66 1.25 -4.32
CA SER A 71 -1.80 0.60 -3.69
C SER A 71 -2.67 1.66 -3.02
N LYS A 72 -3.98 1.55 -3.19
CA LYS A 72 -4.94 2.57 -2.78
C LYS A 72 -6.16 1.97 -2.12
N ILE A 73 -6.82 2.78 -1.31
CA ILE A 73 -8.18 2.52 -0.83
C ILE A 73 -9.12 3.32 -1.70
N VAL A 74 -10.17 2.66 -2.20
CA VAL A 74 -11.29 3.30 -2.87
C VAL A 74 -12.55 2.96 -2.11
N VAL A 75 -13.23 3.96 -1.59
CA VAL A 75 -14.55 3.81 -0.97
C VAL A 75 -15.59 4.25 -1.98
N ASN A 76 -16.56 3.38 -2.24
CA ASN A 76 -17.72 3.69 -3.07
C ASN A 76 -18.98 3.11 -2.44
N ASP A 77 -20.02 3.93 -2.35
CA ASP A 77 -21.31 3.58 -1.74
C ASP A 77 -21.14 2.97 -0.32
N ASP A 78 -21.46 1.69 -0.17
CA ASP A 78 -21.42 0.93 1.07
C ASP A 78 -20.22 -0.03 1.17
N SER A 79 -19.18 0.19 0.35
CA SER A 79 -18.07 -0.73 0.20
C SER A 79 -16.69 -0.06 0.15
N CYS A 80 -15.69 -0.80 0.62
CA CYS A 80 -14.29 -0.39 0.64
C CYS A 80 -13.47 -1.38 -0.17
N HIS A 81 -12.70 -0.85 -1.11
CA HIS A 81 -11.88 -1.62 -2.04
C HIS A 81 -10.41 -1.38 -1.73
N ILE A 82 -9.72 -2.45 -1.35
CA ILE A 82 -8.27 -2.46 -1.11
C ILE A 82 -7.58 -2.89 -2.39
N HIS A 83 -6.95 -1.95 -3.08
CA HIS A 83 -6.19 -2.20 -4.31
C HIS A 83 -4.74 -2.51 -3.96
N LEU A 84 -4.27 -3.69 -4.33
CA LEU A 84 -2.87 -4.11 -4.21
C LEU A 84 -2.29 -4.31 -5.62
N SER A 85 -1.36 -3.43 -6.00
CA SER A 85 -0.82 -3.39 -7.36
C SER A 85 0.66 -3.81 -7.41
N GLY A 86 1.04 -4.39 -8.54
CA GLY A 86 2.42 -4.77 -8.83
C GLY A 86 2.58 -5.32 -10.25
N SER A 87 3.81 -5.65 -10.62
CA SER A 87 4.14 -6.25 -11.91
C SER A 87 4.80 -7.62 -11.75
N ILE A 88 4.63 -8.43 -12.78
CA ILE A 88 5.50 -9.58 -13.06
C ILE A 88 6.56 -9.08 -14.03
N ASP A 89 7.84 -9.23 -13.68
CA ASP A 89 8.99 -8.88 -14.53
C ASP A 89 9.00 -7.45 -15.13
N GLY A 90 8.35 -6.48 -14.46
CA GLY A 90 8.27 -5.09 -14.92
C GLY A 90 7.29 -4.84 -16.06
N GLU A 91 6.44 -5.81 -16.38
CA GLU A 91 5.36 -5.66 -17.35
C GLU A 91 4.21 -4.77 -16.82
N ILE A 92 3.17 -4.62 -17.65
CA ILE A 92 1.91 -3.93 -17.31
C ILE A 92 1.41 -4.44 -15.94
N PRO A 93 1.08 -3.55 -15.00
CA PRO A 93 0.69 -3.98 -13.66
C PRO A 93 -0.59 -4.81 -13.68
N TYR A 94 -0.57 -5.82 -12.82
CA TYR A 94 -1.77 -6.45 -12.32
C TYR A 94 -2.19 -5.76 -11.02
N THR A 95 -3.49 -5.78 -10.72
CA THR A 95 -4.02 -5.29 -9.45
C THR A 95 -5.03 -6.27 -8.87
N LEU A 96 -4.78 -6.75 -7.66
CA LEU A 96 -5.80 -7.44 -6.86
C LEU A 96 -6.63 -6.39 -6.12
N VAL A 97 -7.95 -6.54 -6.20
CA VAL A 97 -8.88 -5.67 -5.47
C VAL A 97 -9.71 -6.53 -4.53
N PHE A 98 -9.49 -6.34 -3.22
CA PHE A 98 -10.30 -6.95 -2.16
C PHE A 98 -11.41 -5.98 -1.78
N SER A 99 -12.66 -6.36 -2.02
CA SER A 99 -13.85 -5.51 -1.84
C SER A 99 -14.63 -5.97 -0.61
N LEU A 100 -14.62 -5.14 0.43
CA LEU A 100 -15.28 -5.38 1.70
C LEU A 100 -16.70 -4.79 1.66
N SER A 101 -17.69 -5.66 1.52
CA SER A 101 -19.10 -5.25 1.44
C SER A 101 -19.62 -4.82 2.81
N GLY A 102 -20.38 -3.72 2.87
CA GLY A 102 -20.94 -3.18 4.11
C GLY A 102 -19.90 -2.49 5.03
N TYR A 103 -18.73 -2.17 4.49
CA TYR A 103 -17.69 -1.42 5.18
C TYR A 103 -17.31 -0.19 4.35
N ALA A 104 -17.75 0.99 4.80
CA ALA A 104 -17.43 2.28 4.18
C ALA A 104 -16.77 3.18 5.25
N PRO A 105 -15.42 3.14 5.39
CA PRO A 105 -14.71 4.04 6.28
C PRO A 105 -14.85 5.49 5.81
N ASP A 106 -14.86 6.48 6.72
CA ASP A 106 -14.93 7.93 6.44
C ASP A 106 -13.55 8.60 6.37
N SER A 107 -12.50 7.87 6.75
CA SER A 107 -11.11 8.26 6.62
C SER A 107 -10.17 7.05 6.59
N PHE A 108 -8.90 7.27 6.22
CA PHE A 108 -7.87 6.24 6.35
C PHE A 108 -7.65 5.77 7.79
N THR A 109 -7.98 6.59 8.80
CA THR A 109 -7.87 6.19 10.21
C THR A 109 -8.91 5.17 10.63
N ASP A 110 -10.08 5.16 9.99
CA ASP A 110 -11.13 4.19 10.31
C ASP A 110 -10.75 2.77 9.89
N LEU A 111 -9.72 2.61 9.05
CA LEU A 111 -9.13 1.31 8.71
C LEU A 111 -8.60 0.56 9.95
N LEU A 112 -8.33 1.26 11.07
CA LEU A 112 -7.98 0.63 12.35
C LEU A 112 -9.00 -0.43 12.80
N SER A 113 -10.27 -0.31 12.42
CA SER A 113 -11.31 -1.29 12.73
C SER A 113 -11.10 -2.65 12.05
N LEU A 114 -10.23 -2.71 11.03
CA LEU A 114 -9.86 -3.93 10.32
C LEU A 114 -8.77 -4.75 11.03
N ASN A 115 -8.22 -4.25 12.15
CA ASN A 115 -7.15 -4.92 12.86
C ASN A 115 -7.55 -6.35 13.29
N GLY A 116 -6.78 -7.34 12.83
CA GLY A 116 -7.00 -8.75 13.13
C GLY A 116 -8.17 -9.41 12.38
N LYS A 117 -8.81 -8.71 11.43
CA LYS A 117 -9.91 -9.27 10.64
C LYS A 117 -9.43 -10.34 9.67
N SER A 118 -10.25 -11.36 9.50
CA SER A 118 -10.01 -12.47 8.59
C SER A 118 -11.26 -12.70 7.76
N PHE A 119 -11.06 -12.87 6.46
CA PHE A 119 -12.12 -13.06 5.49
C PHE A 119 -11.90 -14.39 4.78
N ASN A 120 -12.92 -15.24 4.79
CA ASN A 120 -12.90 -16.48 4.04
C ASN A 120 -13.30 -16.19 2.59
N LEU A 121 -12.53 -16.70 1.63
CA LEU A 121 -12.83 -16.57 0.21
C LEU A 121 -13.39 -17.93 -0.26
N PRO A 122 -14.59 -18.01 -0.88
CA PRO A 122 -15.27 -16.97 -1.67
C PRO A 122 -16.50 -16.32 -1.01
N ALA A 123 -16.48 -16.09 0.31
CA ALA A 123 -17.65 -15.51 0.99
C ALA A 123 -17.99 -14.10 0.47
N THR A 124 -19.28 -13.72 0.53
CA THR A 124 -19.78 -12.44 0.00
C THR A 124 -19.29 -11.21 0.77
N GLU A 125 -18.75 -11.40 1.98
CA GLU A 125 -18.18 -10.33 2.81
C GLU A 125 -16.91 -9.73 2.18
N CYS A 126 -16.18 -10.50 1.38
CA CYS A 126 -14.96 -10.06 0.70
C CYS A 126 -14.90 -10.61 -0.73
N ALA A 127 -15.28 -9.78 -1.70
CA ALA A 127 -15.15 -10.14 -3.11
C ALA A 127 -13.76 -9.81 -3.63
N VAL A 128 -13.19 -10.67 -4.48
CA VAL A 128 -11.87 -10.46 -5.08
C VAL A 128 -12.02 -10.25 -6.58
N SER A 129 -11.32 -9.26 -7.13
CA SER A 129 -11.19 -9.09 -8.58
C SER A 129 -9.74 -8.86 -8.98
N LEU A 130 -9.43 -9.19 -10.22
CA LEU A 130 -8.11 -9.02 -10.83
C LEU A 130 -8.20 -8.08 -12.02
N LEU A 131 -7.34 -7.08 -12.05
CA LEU A 131 -7.19 -6.14 -13.16
C LEU A 131 -5.83 -6.35 -13.83
N LEU A 132 -5.78 -6.14 -15.15
CA LEU A 132 -4.56 -5.90 -15.93
C LEU A 132 -4.63 -4.47 -16.47
N GLY A 133 -3.82 -3.56 -15.92
CA GLY A 133 -4.04 -2.13 -16.07
C GLY A 133 -5.46 -1.76 -15.60
N ASN A 134 -6.26 -1.19 -16.50
CA ASN A 134 -7.67 -0.84 -16.23
C ASN A 134 -8.68 -1.91 -16.68
N SER A 135 -8.23 -3.03 -17.23
CA SER A 135 -9.11 -4.07 -17.77
C SER A 135 -9.32 -5.18 -16.74
N ARG A 136 -10.58 -5.54 -16.48
CA ARG A 136 -10.92 -6.65 -15.58
C ARG A 136 -10.67 -8.00 -16.26
N ARG A 137 -10.04 -8.94 -15.53
CA ARG A 137 -9.84 -10.35 -15.93
C ARG A 137 -10.94 -11.22 -15.34
N ASP A 138 -11.22 -12.37 -15.96
CA ASP A 138 -12.19 -13.32 -15.41
C ASP A 138 -11.55 -14.12 -14.27
N LEU A 139 -11.78 -13.69 -13.03
CA LEU A 139 -11.28 -14.34 -11.83
C LEU A 139 -12.43 -15.04 -11.10
N LYS A 140 -12.31 -16.35 -10.90
CA LYS A 140 -13.26 -17.15 -10.09
C LYS A 140 -12.51 -17.79 -8.94
N ILE A 141 -12.75 -17.32 -7.71
CA ILE A 141 -12.13 -17.88 -6.49
C ILE A 141 -12.81 -19.19 -6.11
N MET A 142 -12.02 -20.22 -5.85
CA MET A 142 -12.51 -21.54 -5.43
C MET A 142 -12.42 -21.71 -3.91
N GLU A 143 -11.29 -21.33 -3.33
CA GLU A 143 -11.02 -21.37 -1.88
C GLU A 143 -9.88 -20.41 -1.53
N GLY A 144 -9.85 -19.92 -0.30
CA GLY A 144 -8.72 -19.16 0.22
C GLY A 144 -9.07 -18.28 1.41
N GLU A 145 -8.11 -17.48 1.82
CA GLU A 145 -8.26 -16.52 2.90
C GLU A 145 -7.56 -15.20 2.59
N PHE A 146 -8.13 -14.12 3.13
CA PHE A 146 -7.53 -12.80 3.19
C PHE A 146 -7.55 -12.34 4.65
N LYS A 147 -6.38 -12.02 5.21
CA LYS A 147 -6.24 -11.67 6.62
C LYS A 147 -5.48 -10.37 6.79
N ILE A 148 -6.12 -9.41 7.45
CA ILE A 148 -5.52 -8.18 7.91
C ILE A 148 -4.98 -8.47 9.32
N LYS A 149 -3.67 -8.72 9.41
CA LYS A 149 -3.02 -9.14 10.66
C LYS A 149 -2.82 -7.98 11.61
N ARG A 150 -2.41 -6.82 11.09
CA ARG A 150 -2.12 -5.64 11.89
C ARG A 150 -2.56 -4.38 11.16
N VAL A 151 -3.17 -3.47 11.92
CA VAL A 151 -3.44 -2.09 11.49
C VAL A 151 -2.95 -1.14 12.57
N GLN A 152 -2.21 -0.10 12.17
CA GLN A 152 -1.67 0.88 13.11
C GLN A 152 -1.52 2.26 12.45
N ASN A 153 -1.69 3.31 13.23
CA ASN A 153 -1.38 4.66 12.76
C ASN A 153 0.13 4.86 12.65
N LEU A 154 0.54 5.59 11.61
CA LEU A 154 1.90 6.08 11.40
C LEU A 154 1.96 7.54 11.80
N TYR A 155 2.80 7.86 12.78
CA TYR A 155 3.09 9.23 13.19
C TYR A 155 4.53 9.58 12.85
N VAL A 156 4.74 10.75 12.25
CA VAL A 156 6.07 11.34 12.00
C VAL A 156 6.08 12.70 12.67
N ASP A 157 7.05 12.92 13.55
CA ASP A 157 7.15 14.16 14.34
C ASP A 157 5.85 14.54 15.08
N LYS A 158 5.10 13.51 15.53
CA LYS A 158 3.78 13.59 16.21
C LYS A 158 2.60 13.97 15.32
N GLU A 159 2.82 14.14 14.02
CA GLU A 159 1.76 14.33 13.04
C GLU A 159 1.34 13.00 12.44
N LEU A 160 0.03 12.77 12.35
CA LEU A 160 -0.53 11.58 11.72
C LEU A 160 -0.26 11.64 10.21
N GLN A 161 0.50 10.67 9.70
CA GLN A 161 0.85 10.58 8.28
C GLN A 161 0.03 9.54 7.52
N GLY A 162 -0.61 8.60 8.21
CA GLY A 162 -1.37 7.54 7.58
C GLY A 162 -1.68 6.40 8.53
N THR A 163 -2.27 5.34 7.98
CA THR A 163 -2.53 4.08 8.65
C THR A 163 -1.88 2.96 7.86
N ILE A 164 -1.05 2.16 8.53
CA ILE A 164 -0.38 1.00 7.96
C ILE A 164 -1.31 -0.20 8.10
N LEU A 165 -1.58 -0.87 6.98
CA LEU A 165 -2.32 -2.12 6.88
C LEU A 165 -1.34 -3.21 6.47
N SER A 166 -1.19 -4.21 7.32
CA SER A 166 -0.29 -5.34 7.09
C SER A 166 -1.08 -6.65 7.19
N GLY A 167 -0.89 -7.52 6.21
CA GLY A 167 -1.63 -8.76 6.16
C GLY A 167 -1.07 -9.79 5.19
N ILE A 168 -1.77 -10.90 5.14
CA ILE A 168 -1.46 -12.05 4.29
C ILE A 168 -2.71 -12.56 3.59
N PHE A 169 -2.51 -13.29 2.49
CA PHE A 169 -3.58 -13.95 1.78
C PHE A 169 -3.06 -15.12 0.97
N SER A 170 -3.94 -16.07 0.69
CA SER A 170 -3.67 -17.12 -0.29
C SER A 170 -5.00 -17.67 -0.81
N PHE A 171 -5.05 -18.04 -2.08
CA PHE A 171 -6.26 -18.60 -2.66
C PHE A 171 -5.97 -19.41 -3.93
N LYS A 172 -6.88 -20.33 -4.25
CA LYS A 172 -6.95 -21.02 -5.54
C LYS A 172 -8.08 -20.43 -6.36
N ALA A 173 -7.85 -20.28 -7.67
CA ALA A 173 -8.80 -19.66 -8.56
C ALA A 173 -8.65 -20.18 -10.00
N THR A 174 -9.58 -19.81 -10.86
CA THR A 174 -9.32 -19.75 -12.30
C THR A 174 -9.13 -18.31 -12.73
N VAL A 175 -8.16 -18.06 -13.62
CA VAL A 175 -8.01 -16.78 -14.34
C VAL A 175 -8.21 -17.07 -15.82
N ASP A 176 -9.21 -16.46 -16.44
CA ASP A 176 -9.60 -16.71 -17.83
C ASP A 176 -9.76 -18.22 -18.13
N ASP A 177 -10.50 -18.89 -17.22
CA ASP A 177 -10.76 -20.34 -17.20
C ASP A 177 -9.53 -21.27 -17.02
N GLU A 178 -8.33 -20.73 -16.80
CA GLU A 178 -7.14 -21.51 -16.44
C GLU A 178 -6.95 -21.59 -14.92
N ALA A 179 -6.82 -22.81 -14.39
CA ALA A 179 -6.62 -23.03 -12.97
C ALA A 179 -5.24 -22.54 -12.50
N THR A 180 -5.21 -21.79 -11.41
CA THR A 180 -3.99 -21.23 -10.86
C THR A 180 -4.06 -21.09 -9.33
N THR A 181 -2.94 -20.71 -8.73
CA THR A 181 -2.81 -20.52 -7.28
C THR A 181 -2.09 -19.22 -6.99
N PHE A 182 -2.65 -18.43 -6.07
CA PHE A 182 -2.03 -17.26 -5.49
C PHE A 182 -1.53 -17.63 -4.10
N SER A 183 -0.22 -17.83 -3.94
CA SER A 183 0.36 -18.39 -2.72
C SER A 183 1.27 -17.42 -1.98
N ASN A 184 1.28 -17.62 -0.65
CA ASN A 184 2.05 -16.88 0.33
C ASN A 184 1.76 -15.36 0.37
N GLY A 185 0.79 -14.83 -0.38
CA GLY A 185 0.51 -13.39 -0.52
C GLY A 185 0.67 -12.56 0.75
N ARG A 186 1.35 -11.42 0.63
CA ARG A 186 1.63 -10.51 1.74
C ARG A 186 1.57 -9.06 1.29
N PHE A 187 1.20 -8.19 2.22
CA PHE A 187 1.22 -6.75 2.01
C PHE A 187 1.55 -6.03 3.32
N ASP A 188 2.23 -4.91 3.19
CA ASP A 188 2.58 -4.00 4.27
C ASP A 188 2.55 -2.57 3.72
N MET A 189 1.36 -1.97 3.72
CA MET A 189 1.03 -0.76 2.96
C MET A 189 0.61 0.38 3.88
N ARG A 190 1.12 1.58 3.62
CA ARG A 190 0.60 2.82 4.20
C ARG A 190 -0.53 3.36 3.35
N PHE A 191 -1.61 3.76 4.02
CA PHE A 191 -2.70 4.54 3.42
C PHE A 191 -2.84 5.89 4.12
N GLY A 192 -2.84 6.96 3.35
CA GLY A 192 -3.03 8.34 3.79
C GLY A 192 -3.93 9.10 2.80
N GLU A 193 -4.01 10.41 2.94
CA GLU A 193 -4.82 11.27 2.06
C GLU A 193 -4.48 11.14 0.57
N ASP A 194 -3.23 10.81 0.24
CA ASP A 194 -2.72 10.70 -1.13
C ASP A 194 -3.17 9.43 -1.87
N ASN A 195 -3.56 8.38 -1.15
CA ASN A 195 -3.98 7.11 -1.74
C ASN A 195 -5.27 6.56 -1.12
N PHE A 196 -6.07 7.43 -0.52
CA PHE A 196 -7.41 7.13 -0.02
C PHE A 196 -8.42 7.97 -0.81
N TYR A 197 -9.33 7.31 -1.53
CA TYR A 197 -10.27 7.97 -2.43
C TYR A 197 -11.72 7.69 -2.05
N TYR A 198 -12.54 8.73 -2.06
CA TYR A 198 -14.00 8.62 -2.07
C TYR A 198 -14.51 8.82 -3.49
N LEU A 199 -15.22 7.82 -4.00
CA LEU A 199 -16.00 7.95 -5.22
C LEU A 199 -17.48 8.08 -4.82
N SER A 200 -18.11 9.11 -5.36
CA SER A 200 -19.52 9.48 -5.18
C SER A 200 -20.33 9.19 -6.43
#